data_AF-F0SXG1-F1
#
_entry.id   AF-F0SXG1-F1
#
_cell.length_a   1.000
_cell.length_b   1.000
_cell.length_c   1.000
_cell.angle_alpha   90.00
_cell.angle_beta   90.00
_cell.angle_gamma   90.00
#
_symmetry.space_group_name_H-M   'P 1'
#
loop_
_entity.id
_entity.type
_entity.pdbx_description
1 polymer ?
#
loop_
_entity_poly.entity_id
_entity_poly.type
_entity_poly.pdbx_seq_one_letter_code
_entity_poly.pdbx_strand_id
1 'polypeptide(L)' 'MLIAKDGISREIDKSRLQEYRNKGYVPVEAQEQVKERPLEKKNVEELKAYATENGIDISEAKNKTEILAILLSSEEKKGE' A
#
# COMPACT_ATOMS: atom_id res chain seq x y z
N MET A 1 2.92 8.78 -20.64
CA MET A 1 2.85 7.88 -19.46
C MET A 1 4.22 7.83 -18.83
N LEU A 2 4.33 8.09 -17.53
CA LEU A 2 5.62 8.06 -16.84
C LEU A 2 5.91 6.64 -16.34
N ILE A 3 7.10 6.14 -16.59
CA ILE A 3 7.61 4.85 -16.09
C ILE A 3 8.87 5.08 -15.26
N ALA A 4 9.16 4.19 -14.31
CA ALA A 4 10.37 4.21 -13.52
C ALA A 4 11.01 2.83 -13.35
N LYS A 5 12.33 2.83 -13.23
CA LYS A 5 13.15 1.67 -12.87
C LYS A 5 14.36 2.18 -12.09
N ASP A 6 14.63 1.62 -10.92
CA ASP A 6 15.85 1.91 -10.16
C ASP A 6 16.11 3.42 -9.94
N GLY A 7 15.05 4.18 -9.63
CA GLY A 7 15.13 5.64 -9.44
C GLY A 7 15.20 6.48 -10.72
N ILE A 8 15.26 5.84 -11.91
CA ILE A 8 15.26 6.53 -13.20
C ILE A 8 13.83 6.58 -13.75
N SER A 9 13.28 7.79 -13.91
CA SER A 9 11.97 8.02 -14.54
C SER A 9 12.11 8.39 -16.02
N ARG A 10 11.14 7.97 -16.84
CA ARG A 10 11.08 8.28 -18.28
C ARG A 10 9.64 8.42 -18.75
N GLU A 11 9.38 9.41 -19.59
CA GLU A 11 8.11 9.54 -20.30
C GLU A 11 8.08 8.67 -21.55
N ILE A 12 7.03 7.87 -21.70
CA ILE A 12 6.80 6.99 -22.85
C ILE A 12 5.35 7.05 -23.33
N ASP A 13 5.15 6.63 -24.59
CA ASP A 13 3.85 6.28 -25.13
C ASP A 13 3.32 4.97 -24.54
N LYS A 14 2.00 4.89 -24.32
CA LYS A 14 1.33 3.73 -23.74
C LYS A 14 1.55 2.44 -24.55
N SER A 15 1.62 2.54 -25.88
CA SER A 15 1.93 1.39 -26.74
C SER A 15 3.31 0.77 -26.49
N ARG A 16 4.26 1.53 -25.94
CA ARG A 16 5.61 1.04 -25.62
C ARG A 16 5.70 0.45 -24.22
N LEU A 17 4.65 0.52 -23.41
CA LEU A 17 4.66 0.05 -22.02
C LEU A 17 5.10 -1.41 -21.90
N GLN A 18 4.66 -2.27 -22.82
CA GLN A 18 5.04 -3.69 -22.79
C GLN A 18 6.53 -3.90 -23.04
N GLU A 19 7.14 -3.14 -23.96
CA GLU A 19 8.59 -3.17 -24.19
C GLU A 19 9.35 -2.78 -22.92
N TYR A 20 8.93 -1.70 -22.27
CA TYR A 20 9.57 -1.19 -21.07
C TYR A 20 9.34 -2.08 -19.84
N ARG A 21 8.18 -2.75 -19.74
CA ARG A 21 7.92 -3.79 -18.73
C ARG A 21 8.90 -4.96 -18.84
N ASN A 22 9.17 -5.44 -20.04
CA ASN A 22 10.17 -6.49 -20.26
C ASN A 22 11.59 -6.04 -19.85
N LYS A 23 11.87 -4.73 -19.93
CA LYS A 23 13.14 -4.12 -19.48
C LYS A 23 13.17 -3.85 -17.97
N GLY A 24 12.10 -4.12 -17.23
CA GLY A 24 11.98 -3.91 -15.79
C GLY A 24 11.52 -2.53 -15.37
N TYR A 25 10.98 -1.72 -16.28
CA TYR A 25 10.32 -0.47 -15.95
C TYR A 25 8.86 -0.70 -15.59
N VAL A 26 8.39 0.01 -14.56
CA VAL A 26 7.00 0.00 -14.11
C VAL A 26 6.38 1.38 -14.25
N PRO A 27 5.09 1.50 -14.58
CA PRO A 27 4.44 2.80 -14.64
C PRO A 27 4.42 3.48 -13.27
N VAL A 28 4.79 4.76 -13.23
CA VAL A 28 4.85 5.56 -11.98
C VAL A 28 3.45 5.76 -11.40
N GLU A 29 2.42 5.87 -12.24
CA GLU A 29 1.01 5.88 -11.80
C GLU A 29 0.63 4.60 -11.01
N ALA A 30 1.31 3.47 -11.25
CA ALA A 30 1.13 2.26 -10.47
C ALA A 30 2.02 2.22 -9.21
N GLN A 31 3.07 3.02 -9.12
CA GLN A 31 3.87 3.17 -7.90
C GLN A 31 3.18 4.10 -6.89
N GLU A 32 2.46 5.11 -7.36
CA GLU A 32 1.74 6.06 -6.49
C GLU A 32 0.52 5.44 -5.80
N GLN A 33 -0.01 4.31 -6.28
CA GLN A 33 -1.11 3.58 -5.62
C GLN A 33 -0.66 2.56 -4.56
N VAL A 34 0.64 2.32 -4.38
CA VAL A 34 1.15 1.33 -3.40
C VAL A 34 1.61 1.99 -2.09
N LYS A 35 1.31 3.28 -1.91
CA LYS A 35 1.43 3.95 -0.61
C LYS A 35 0.08 4.38 -0.04
N GLU A 36 -1.01 3.81 -0.54
CA GLU A 36 -2.28 3.84 0.19
C GLU A 36 -2.25 2.71 1.21
N ARG A 37 -2.21 3.08 2.49
CA ARG A 37 -2.36 2.19 3.64
C ARG A 37 -3.56 1.26 3.37
N PRO A 38 -3.36 -0.04 3.03
CA PRO A 38 -4.45 -0.92 2.59
C PRO A 38 -5.52 -1.11 3.68
N LEU A 39 -5.16 -0.79 4.92
CA LEU A 39 -6.03 -0.76 6.08
C LEU A 39 -7.21 0.21 5.88
N GLU A 40 -7.02 1.42 5.36
CA GLU A 40 -8.12 2.41 5.26
C GLU A 40 -9.25 1.97 4.33
N LYS A 41 -8.95 1.14 3.32
CA LYS A 41 -9.94 0.54 2.42
C LYS A 41 -10.55 -0.76 2.95
N LYS A 42 -10.03 -1.33 4.04
CA LYS A 42 -10.57 -2.56 4.66
C LYS A 42 -11.85 -2.30 5.47
N ASN A 43 -12.71 -3.30 5.54
CA ASN A 43 -13.88 -3.31 6.41
C ASN A 43 -13.53 -3.69 7.85
N VAL A 44 -14.44 -3.47 8.79
CA VAL A 44 -14.21 -3.76 10.22
C VAL A 44 -13.76 -5.21 10.45
N GLU A 45 -14.33 -6.16 9.73
CA GLU A 45 -13.97 -7.58 9.82
C GLU A 45 -12.54 -7.84 9.33
N GLU A 46 -12.16 -7.28 8.18
CA GLU A 46 -10.82 -7.36 7.62
C GLU A 46 -9.76 -6.72 8.54
N LEU A 47 -10.11 -5.61 9.20
CA LEU A 47 -9.25 -4.95 10.18
C LEU A 47 -9.06 -5.80 11.44
N LYS A 48 -10.11 -6.46 11.92
CA LYS A 48 -10.04 -7.39 13.07
C LYS A 48 -9.21 -8.63 12.74
N ALA A 49 -9.39 -9.20 11.55
CA ALA A 49 -8.60 -10.33 11.07
C ALA A 49 -7.12 -9.94 10.99
N TYR A 50 -6.83 -8.77 10.42
CA TYR A 50 -5.48 -8.24 10.33
C TYR A 50 -4.84 -8.01 11.71
N ALA A 51 -5.60 -7.44 12.66
CA ALA A 51 -5.14 -7.26 14.04
C ALA A 51 -4.79 -8.60 14.69
N THR A 52 -5.64 -9.61 14.52
CA THR A 52 -5.42 -10.96 15.06
C THR A 52 -4.19 -11.63 14.45
N GLU A 53 -4.04 -11.55 13.12
CA GLU A 53 -2.91 -12.13 12.38
C GLU A 53 -1.57 -11.47 12.77
N ASN A 54 -1.59 -10.17 13.06
CA ASN A 54 -0.41 -9.41 13.47
C ASN A 54 -0.20 -9.34 14.98
N GLY A 55 -1.09 -9.95 15.78
CA GLY A 55 -1.05 -9.89 17.24
C GLY A 55 -1.24 -8.48 17.82
N ILE A 56 -1.94 -7.61 17.10
CA ILE A 56 -2.22 -6.23 17.51
C ILE A 56 -3.47 -6.24 18.40
N ASP A 57 -3.32 -5.73 19.63
CA ASP A 57 -4.47 -5.57 20.51
C ASP A 57 -5.35 -4.40 20.05
N ILE A 58 -6.58 -4.72 19.68
CA ILE A 58 -7.60 -3.74 19.30
C ILE A 58 -8.76 -3.75 20.30
N SER A 59 -8.55 -4.29 21.50
CA SER A 59 -9.57 -4.42 22.53
C SER A 59 -10.01 -3.05 23.07
N GLU A 60 -9.12 -2.06 23.01
CA GLU A 60 -9.45 -0.67 23.36
C GLU A 60 -10.32 0.03 22.31
N ALA A 61 -10.34 -0.45 21.07
CA ALA A 61 -11.06 0.22 19.99
C ALA A 61 -12.55 -0.12 19.98
N LYS A 62 -13.39 0.93 20.14
CA LYS A 62 -14.85 0.80 20.13
C LYS A 62 -15.49 0.99 18.75
N ASN A 63 -14.78 1.66 17.84
CA ASN A 63 -15.27 2.05 16.53
C ASN A 63 -14.24 1.71 15.44
N LYS A 64 -14.70 1.58 14.18
CA LYS A 64 -13.83 1.29 13.02
C LYS A 64 -12.62 2.22 12.94
N THR A 65 -12.83 3.51 13.20
CA THR A 65 -11.78 4.54 13.14
C THR A 65 -10.67 4.29 14.16
N GLU A 66 -11.02 3.83 15.36
CA GLU A 66 -10.04 3.51 16.40
C GLU A 66 -9.26 2.25 16.06
N ILE A 67 -9.94 1.21 15.54
CA ILE A 67 -9.29 0.00 15.06
C ILE A 67 -8.26 0.35 13.97
N LEU A 68 -8.64 1.20 13.02
CA LEU A 68 -7.75 1.71 11.98
C LEU A 68 -6.53 2.42 12.54
N ALA A 69 -6.72 3.34 13.49
CA ALA A 69 -5.65 4.13 14.08
C ALA A 69 -4.61 3.26 14.79
N ILE A 70 -5.05 2.23 15.53
CA ILE A 70 -4.17 1.27 16.22
C ILE A 70 -3.36 0.45 15.21
N LEU A 71 -4.02 -0.05 14.16
CA LEU A 71 -3.37 -0.84 13.11
C LEU A 71 -2.34 -0.02 12.34
N LEU A 72 -2.69 1.22 11.96
CA LEU A 72 -1.79 2.16 11.29
C LEU A 72 -0.56 2.49 12.14
N SER A 73 -0.77 2.73 13.45
CA SER A 73 0.32 3.00 14.40
C SER A 73 1.25 1.80 14.60
N SER A 74 0.73 0.58 14.46
CA SER A 74 1.54 -0.65 14.52
C SER A 74 2.36 -0.87 13.25
N GLU A 75 1.80 -0.56 12.07
CA GLU A 75 2.51 -0.66 10.79
C GLU A 75 3.67 0.34 10.68
N GLU A 76 3.49 1.58 11.17
CA GLU A 76 4.58 2.57 11.19
C GLU A 76 5.79 2.11 12.01
N LYS A 77 5.60 1.33 13.08
CA LYS A 77 6.71 0.80 13.89
C LYS A 77 7.40 -0.43 13.29
N LYS A 78 6.75 -1.16 12.38
CA LYS A 78 7.33 -2.34 11.73
C LYS A 78 8.21 -1.99 10.53
N GLY A 79 8.13 -0.74 10.04
CA GLY A 79 8.85 -0.26 8.86
C GLY A 79 10.12 0.52 9.14
N GLU A 80 10.61 0.57 10.39
CA GLU A 80 11.82 1.31 10.80
C GLU A 80 13.01 0.38 11.08
#